data_AF-A0A288DDJ3-F1
#
_entry.id   AF-A0A288DDJ3-F1
#
_cell.length_a   1.000
_cell.length_b   1.000
_cell.length_c   1.000
_cell.angle_alpha   90.00
_cell.angle_beta   90.00
_cell.angle_gamma   90.00
#
_symmetry.space_group_name_H-M   'P 1'
#
loop_
_entity.id
_entity.type
_entity.pdbx_description
1 polymer ?
#
loop_
_entity_poly.entity_id
_entity_poly.type
_entity_poly.pdbx_seq_one_letter_code
_entity_poly.pdbx_strand_id
1 'polypeptide(L)'
;MNFLKKNWISFVIALIFIGFLCMVYVIRQQNLYEKNPGLIPPRNNYDVKIELNDQEKAKLEEELKKYDDLIQNFVPATGQQEVDLGDGNKGMIEPISKPDAQRFYGKATALEKLGRYTEAIKTLNEVFEHYEESATARNSLGLLYSKVGEHKYAIMNFQKIIDTFGDPIFQYYERIIRTYLIIGDGEQAGQRYIKYEKAGGKRNEELMSLIKAAKLQTK
;
A
#
# COMPACT_ATOMS: atom_id res chain seq x y z
N MET A 1 -31.68 25.65 32.64
CA MET A 1 -32.30 24.87 31.54
C MET A 1 -31.76 25.22 30.14
N ASN A 2 -31.39 26.49 29.85
CA ASN A 2 -30.89 26.89 28.53
C ASN A 2 -29.44 26.44 28.20
N PHE A 3 -28.57 26.31 29.20
CA PHE A 3 -27.17 25.89 29.01
C PHE A 3 -27.06 24.43 28.52
N LEU A 4 -27.83 23.52 29.12
CA LEU A 4 -27.86 22.10 28.73
C LEU A 4 -28.44 21.90 27.32
N LYS A 5 -29.47 22.67 26.93
CA LYS A 5 -30.05 22.61 25.57
C LYS A 5 -29.08 23.11 24.49
N LYS A 6 -28.32 24.17 24.76
CA LYS A 6 -27.34 24.71 23.79
C LYS A 6 -26.18 23.73 23.57
N ASN A 7 -25.67 23.11 24.63
CA ASN A 7 -24.64 22.08 24.53
C ASN A 7 -25.15 20.81 23.81
N TRP A 8 -26.42 20.45 24.02
CA TRP A 8 -27.05 19.33 23.33
C TRP A 8 -27.24 19.60 21.83
N ILE A 9 -27.66 20.82 21.45
CA ILE A 9 -27.79 21.21 20.03
C ILE A 9 -26.42 21.22 19.34
N SER A 10 -25.39 21.79 19.98
CA SER A 10 -24.01 21.76 19.44
C SER A 10 -23.49 20.33 19.28
N PHE A 11 -23.79 19.45 20.23
CA PHE A 11 -23.43 18.04 20.16
C PHE A 11 -24.14 17.31 19.01
N VAL A 12 -25.44 17.55 18.81
CA VAL A 12 -26.21 16.99 17.69
C VAL A 12 -25.67 17.48 16.35
N ILE A 13 -25.34 18.77 16.22
CA ILE A 13 -24.73 19.33 15.00
C ILE A 13 -23.37 18.69 14.71
N ALA A 14 -22.53 18.50 15.73
CA ALA A 14 -21.24 17.83 15.58
C ALA A 14 -21.38 16.37 15.11
N LEU A 15 -22.36 15.62 15.64
CA LEU A 15 -22.64 14.25 15.20
C LEU A 15 -23.11 14.17 13.74
N ILE A 16 -23.98 15.11 13.31
CA ILE A 16 -24.43 15.18 11.91
C ILE A 16 -23.24 15.48 10.98
N PHE A 17 -22.36 16.39 11.38
CA PHE A 17 -21.17 16.76 10.60
C PHE A 17 -20.16 15.61 10.50
N ILE A 18 -19.90 14.91 11.60
CA ILE A 18 -19.06 13.69 11.62
C ILE A 18 -19.67 12.62 10.72
N GLY A 19 -20.99 12.39 10.80
CA GLY A 19 -21.70 11.45 9.95
C GLY A 19 -21.54 11.77 8.46
N PHE A 20 -21.65 13.04 8.09
CA PHE A 20 -21.43 13.50 6.71
C PHE A 20 -19.99 13.25 6.23
N LEU A 21 -18.99 13.60 7.06
CA LEU A 21 -17.58 13.36 6.72
C LEU A 21 -17.26 11.86 6.57
N CYS A 22 -17.77 11.02 7.47
CA CYS A 22 -17.65 9.57 7.36
C CYS A 22 -18.29 9.04 6.07
N MET A 23 -19.48 9.54 5.71
CA MET A 23 -20.15 9.16 4.48
C MET A 23 -19.33 9.55 3.24
N VAL A 24 -18.82 10.79 3.18
CA VAL A 24 -17.95 11.24 2.08
C VAL A 24 -16.67 10.39 1.99
N TYR A 25 -16.06 10.06 3.13
CA TYR A 25 -14.87 9.21 3.17
C TYR A 25 -15.16 7.79 2.65
N VAL A 26 -16.27 7.17 3.08
CA VAL A 26 -16.69 5.85 2.61
C VAL A 26 -16.95 5.86 1.10
N ILE A 27 -17.65 6.87 0.60
CA ILE A 27 -17.91 7.03 -0.84
C ILE A 27 -16.61 7.20 -1.62
N ARG A 28 -15.65 8.01 -1.12
CA ARG A 28 -14.34 8.16 -1.74
C ARG A 28 -13.60 6.82 -1.84
N GLN A 29 -13.55 6.07 -0.75
CA GLN A 29 -12.90 4.76 -0.73
C GLN A 29 -13.59 3.78 -1.68
N GLN A 30 -14.92 3.75 -1.68
CA GLN A 30 -15.69 2.92 -2.62
C GLN A 30 -15.35 3.29 -4.07
N ASN A 31 -15.35 4.57 -4.41
CA ASN A 31 -14.98 5.06 -5.74
C ASN A 31 -13.53 4.68 -6.12
N LEU A 32 -12.58 4.72 -5.17
CA LEU A 32 -11.19 4.31 -5.40
C LEU A 32 -11.11 2.84 -5.85
N TYR A 33 -11.75 1.92 -5.11
CA TYR A 33 -11.72 0.49 -5.44
C TYR A 33 -12.56 0.14 -6.68
N GLU A 34 -13.65 0.86 -6.94
CA GLU A 34 -14.45 0.70 -8.16
C GLU A 34 -13.66 1.10 -9.42
N LYS A 35 -12.91 2.21 -9.36
CA LYS A 35 -12.06 2.66 -10.46
C LYS A 35 -10.82 1.79 -10.66
N ASN A 36 -10.36 1.12 -9.61
CA ASN A 36 -9.14 0.33 -9.62
C ASN A 36 -9.41 -1.11 -9.16
N PRO A 37 -10.02 -1.97 -9.99
CA PRO A 37 -10.43 -3.32 -9.60
C PRO A 37 -9.27 -4.26 -9.22
N GLY A 38 -8.02 -3.87 -9.54
CA GLY A 38 -6.82 -4.58 -9.10
C GLY A 38 -6.34 -4.23 -7.69
N LEU A 39 -6.93 -3.22 -7.03
CA LEU A 39 -6.60 -2.85 -5.65
C LEU A 39 -7.28 -3.77 -4.66
N ILE A 40 -6.55 -4.09 -3.60
CA ILE A 40 -7.01 -4.99 -2.55
C ILE A 40 -7.29 -4.15 -1.31
N PRO A 41 -8.57 -3.95 -0.92
CA PRO A 41 -8.90 -3.29 0.33
C PRO A 41 -8.54 -4.17 1.54
N PRO A 42 -8.26 -3.58 2.71
CA PRO A 42 -8.11 -4.37 3.92
C PRO A 42 -9.44 -5.05 4.26
N ARG A 43 -9.42 -6.38 4.38
CA ARG A 43 -10.62 -7.20 4.63
C ARG A 43 -10.93 -7.42 6.10
N ASN A 44 -9.94 -7.25 6.97
CA ASN A 44 -10.07 -7.36 8.42
C ASN A 44 -9.50 -6.11 9.09
N ASN A 45 -9.74 -5.99 10.40
CA ASN A 45 -8.93 -5.10 11.24
C ASN A 45 -7.63 -5.83 11.58
N TYR A 46 -6.52 -5.31 11.08
CA TYR A 46 -5.18 -5.85 11.34
C TYR A 46 -4.45 -5.13 12.46
N ASP A 47 -5.09 -4.15 13.11
CA ASP A 47 -4.41 -3.30 14.06
C ASP A 47 -3.96 -4.11 15.29
N VAL A 48 -2.71 -3.87 15.70
CA VAL A 48 -2.12 -4.52 16.87
C VAL A 48 -1.78 -3.47 17.92
N LYS A 49 -1.92 -3.84 19.19
CA LYS A 49 -1.46 -2.99 20.28
C LYS A 49 0.07 -3.07 20.37
N ILE A 50 0.74 -1.94 20.21
CA ILE A 50 2.19 -1.82 20.41
C ILE A 50 2.44 -1.07 21.71
N GLU A 51 3.39 -1.55 22.51
CA GLU A 51 3.87 -0.85 23.68
C GLU A 51 4.91 0.20 23.25
N LEU A 52 4.50 1.46 23.30
CA LEU A 52 5.34 2.64 23.07
C LEU A 52 5.26 3.51 24.31
N ASN A 53 6.35 4.21 24.64
CA ASN A 53 6.26 5.23 25.67
C ASN A 53 5.45 6.44 25.18
N ASP A 54 4.93 7.24 26.11
CA ASP A 54 4.03 8.36 25.79
C ASP A 54 4.68 9.37 24.83
N GLN A 55 5.99 9.59 24.95
CA GLN A 55 6.73 10.52 24.11
C GLN A 55 6.89 10.00 22.68
N GLU A 56 7.22 8.72 22.51
CA GLU A 56 7.31 8.06 21.20
C GLU A 56 5.97 8.06 20.48
N LYS A 57 4.91 7.71 21.20
CA LYS A 57 3.55 7.74 20.66
C LYS A 57 3.16 9.15 20.23
N ALA A 58 3.37 10.15 21.10
CA ALA A 58 3.05 11.54 20.78
C ALA A 58 3.80 12.03 19.53
N LYS A 59 5.10 11.69 19.41
CA LYS A 59 5.92 12.04 18.24
C LYS A 59 5.38 11.41 16.95
N LEU A 60 4.99 10.13 17.00
CA LEU A 60 4.41 9.45 15.83
C LEU A 60 3.05 10.02 15.45
N GLU A 61 2.19 10.35 16.41
CA GLU A 61 0.90 10.98 16.14
C GLU A 61 1.06 12.41 15.57
N GLU A 62 2.06 13.18 16.03
CA GLU A 62 2.41 14.48 15.44
C GLU A 62 2.91 14.32 14.00
N GLU A 63 3.74 13.31 13.74
CA GLU A 63 4.22 12.95 12.42
C GLU A 63 3.07 12.56 11.48
N LEU A 64 2.09 11.79 11.97
CA LEU A 64 0.88 11.46 11.22
C LEU A 64 0.09 12.71 10.83
N LYS A 65 -0.13 13.62 11.77
CA LYS A 65 -0.85 14.87 11.50
C LYS A 65 -0.15 15.68 10.41
N LYS A 66 1.18 15.76 10.45
CA LYS A 66 1.96 16.42 9.40
C LYS A 66 1.73 15.76 8.04
N TYR A 67 1.71 14.43 7.98
CA TYR A 67 1.42 13.74 6.72
C TYR A 67 -0.02 13.94 6.25
N ASP A 68 -0.99 13.96 7.16
CA ASP A 68 -2.39 14.27 6.83
C ASP A 68 -2.52 15.66 6.20
N ASP A 69 -1.89 16.68 6.79
CA ASP A 69 -1.89 18.04 6.25
C ASP A 69 -1.23 18.09 4.86
N LEU A 70 -0.13 17.33 4.67
CA LEU A 70 0.58 17.23 3.40
C LEU A 70 -0.20 16.48 2.31
N ILE A 71 -1.02 15.50 2.69
CA ILE A 71 -1.88 14.72 1.78
C ILE A 71 -3.17 15.50 1.48
N GLN A 72 -3.76 16.18 2.45
CA GLN A 72 -4.96 16.99 2.25
C GLN A 72 -4.72 18.16 1.30
N ASN A 73 -3.57 18.82 1.43
CA ASN A 73 -3.15 19.92 0.53
C ASN A 73 -2.43 19.41 -0.72
N PHE A 74 -2.48 18.10 -0.98
CA PHE A 74 -1.87 17.52 -2.16
C PHE A 74 -2.69 17.90 -3.41
N VAL A 75 -2.01 18.53 -4.35
CA VAL A 75 -2.53 18.74 -5.70
C VAL A 75 -1.64 17.90 -6.62
N PRO A 76 -2.16 16.79 -7.20
CA PRO A 76 -1.42 16.08 -8.22
C PRO A 76 -1.13 17.05 -9.37
N ALA A 77 0.04 16.94 -10.00
CA ALA A 77 0.23 17.69 -11.24
C ALA A 77 -0.76 17.11 -12.25
N THR A 78 -1.81 17.86 -12.55
CA THR A 78 -2.78 17.50 -13.59
C THR A 78 -2.40 18.27 -14.85
N GLY A 79 -1.92 17.54 -15.87
CA GLY A 79 -1.57 18.10 -17.17
C GLY A 79 -0.23 17.58 -17.67
N GLN A 80 -0.18 17.14 -18.93
CA GLN A 80 1.05 17.16 -19.72
C GLN A 80 1.51 18.62 -19.74
N GLN A 81 2.67 18.93 -19.16
CA GLN A 81 3.26 20.26 -19.36
C GLN A 81 4.02 20.25 -20.68
N GLU A 82 3.53 21.01 -21.66
CA GLU A 82 4.31 21.36 -22.84
C GLU A 82 5.54 22.14 -22.38
N VAL A 83 6.72 21.59 -22.63
CA VAL A 83 7.99 22.31 -22.51
C VAL A 83 8.50 22.64 -23.91
N ASP A 84 8.78 23.92 -24.14
CA ASP A 84 9.45 24.38 -25.36
C ASP A 84 10.90 23.88 -25.35
N LEU A 85 11.25 23.02 -26.31
CA LEU A 85 12.59 22.42 -26.43
C LEU A 85 13.56 23.32 -27.19
N GLY A 86 13.09 24.46 -27.73
CA GLY A 86 13.84 25.40 -28.54
C GLY A 86 14.11 24.87 -29.94
N ASP A 87 13.49 25.53 -30.95
CA ASP A 87 13.46 25.23 -32.42
C ASP A 87 12.03 25.28 -33.00
N GLY A 88 11.02 25.58 -32.19
CA GLY A 88 9.60 25.56 -32.58
C GLY A 88 8.91 24.24 -32.28
N ASN A 89 9.60 23.27 -31.69
CA ASN A 89 9.02 22.01 -31.21
C ASN A 89 8.68 22.07 -29.72
N LYS A 90 7.49 21.54 -29.39
CA LYS A 90 7.05 21.32 -28.01
C LYS A 90 7.25 19.85 -27.66
N GLY A 91 7.96 19.60 -26.56
CA GLY A 91 8.16 18.26 -26.00
C GLY A 91 7.20 17.97 -24.85
N MET A 92 6.77 16.72 -24.73
CA MET A 92 6.18 16.18 -23.51
C MET A 92 7.30 15.52 -22.71
N ILE A 93 7.65 16.07 -21.55
CA ILE A 93 8.60 15.45 -20.63
C ILE A 93 7.89 15.31 -19.28
N GLU A 94 7.69 14.07 -18.81
CA GLU A 94 7.34 13.82 -17.42
C GLU A 94 8.61 13.93 -16.56
N PRO A 95 8.65 14.81 -15.55
CA PRO A 95 9.75 14.80 -14.60
C PRO A 95 9.66 13.53 -13.76
N ILE A 96 10.64 12.63 -13.94
CA ILE A 96 10.94 11.53 -13.04
C ILE A 96 11.50 12.13 -11.74
N SER A 97 10.63 12.64 -10.87
CA SER A 97 10.79 12.70 -9.41
C SER A 97 9.65 13.54 -8.83
N LYS A 98 8.79 12.94 -8.00
CA LYS A 98 7.93 13.71 -7.11
C LYS A 98 8.08 13.22 -5.67
N PRO A 99 8.43 14.09 -4.71
CA PRO A 99 8.33 13.88 -3.25
C PRO A 99 6.93 13.50 -2.73
N ASP A 100 5.96 13.27 -3.63
CA ASP A 100 4.54 13.33 -3.35
C ASP A 100 3.97 11.96 -2.95
N ALA A 101 4.36 10.87 -3.62
CA ALA A 101 4.05 9.51 -3.15
C ALA A 101 4.77 9.18 -1.82
N GLN A 102 5.91 9.82 -1.56
CA GLN A 102 6.70 9.65 -0.33
C GLN A 102 5.92 10.03 0.93
N ARG A 103 4.95 10.94 0.84
CA ARG A 103 4.09 11.34 1.96
C ARG A 103 3.19 10.18 2.42
N PHE A 104 2.59 9.46 1.48
CA PHE A 104 1.78 8.28 1.75
C PHE A 104 2.62 7.15 2.35
N TYR A 105 3.83 6.92 1.85
CA TYR A 105 4.76 5.94 2.42
C TYR A 105 5.20 6.30 3.84
N GLY A 106 5.52 7.58 4.07
CA GLY A 106 5.87 8.10 5.39
C GLY A 106 4.73 7.90 6.39
N LYS A 107 3.51 8.29 6.01
CA LYS A 107 2.30 8.06 6.81
C LYS A 107 2.09 6.58 7.11
N ALA A 108 2.12 5.72 6.10
CA ALA A 108 1.97 4.28 6.27
C ALA A 108 3.04 3.70 7.23
N THR A 109 4.29 4.15 7.11
CA THR A 109 5.39 3.72 7.99
C THR A 109 5.15 4.15 9.45
N ALA A 110 4.69 5.38 9.68
CA ALA A 110 4.35 5.85 11.02
C ALA A 110 3.15 5.08 11.60
N LEU A 111 2.13 4.80 10.79
CA LEU A 111 0.98 3.96 11.17
C LEU A 111 1.42 2.53 11.52
N GLU A 112 2.35 1.94 10.77
CA GLU A 112 2.92 0.63 11.10
C GLU A 112 3.61 0.62 12.46
N LYS A 113 4.39 1.67 12.77
CA LYS A 113 5.06 1.81 14.08
C LYS A 113 4.07 1.97 15.24
N LEU A 114 2.89 2.51 14.96
CA LEU A 114 1.78 2.61 15.91
C LEU A 114 0.92 1.35 15.96
N GLY A 115 1.18 0.36 15.09
CA GLY A 115 0.39 -0.87 14.99
C GLY A 115 -0.94 -0.70 14.25
N ARG A 116 -1.18 0.45 13.61
CA ARG A 116 -2.39 0.79 12.85
C ARG A 116 -2.29 0.28 11.40
N TYR A 117 -2.14 -1.03 11.23
CA TYR A 117 -1.90 -1.66 9.93
C TYR A 117 -3.06 -1.49 8.95
N THR A 118 -4.31 -1.49 9.43
CA THR A 118 -5.50 -1.33 8.58
C THR A 118 -5.49 0.01 7.87
N GLU A 119 -5.13 1.06 8.60
CA GLU A 119 -5.05 2.41 8.08
C GLU A 119 -3.81 2.62 7.19
N ALA A 120 -2.70 1.95 7.52
CA ALA A 120 -1.51 1.96 6.68
C ALA A 120 -1.82 1.39 5.28
N ILE A 121 -2.56 0.27 5.21
CA ILE A 121 -3.02 -0.32 3.93
C ILE A 121 -3.89 0.66 3.16
N LYS A 122 -4.89 1.29 3.81
CA LYS A 122 -5.76 2.28 3.15
C LYS A 122 -4.95 3.46 2.61
N THR A 123 -4.03 3.98 3.41
CA THR A 123 -3.13 5.08 3.03
C THR A 123 -2.30 4.73 1.79
N LEU A 124 -1.79 3.50 1.70
CA LEU A 124 -1.03 3.05 0.52
C LEU A 124 -1.93 2.83 -0.70
N ASN A 125 -3.19 2.39 -0.52
CA ASN A 125 -4.14 2.28 -1.62
C ASN A 125 -4.54 3.66 -2.19
N GLU A 126 -4.56 4.72 -1.38
CA GLU A 126 -4.84 6.10 -1.84
C GLU A 126 -3.79 6.61 -2.83
N VAL A 127 -2.55 6.06 -2.84
CA VAL A 127 -1.52 6.41 -3.84
C VAL A 127 -2.03 6.21 -5.26
N PHE A 128 -2.89 5.21 -5.47
CA PHE A 128 -3.42 4.86 -6.80
C PHE A 128 -4.53 5.80 -7.28
N GLU A 129 -5.03 6.72 -6.45
CA GLU A 129 -5.87 7.83 -6.94
C GLU A 129 -5.08 8.81 -7.83
N HIS A 130 -3.74 8.76 -7.73
CA HIS A 130 -2.84 9.72 -8.38
C HIS A 130 -1.76 9.04 -9.22
N TYR A 131 -1.42 7.80 -8.89
CA TYR A 131 -0.38 7.01 -9.53
C TYR A 131 -0.88 5.57 -9.76
N GLU A 132 -1.66 5.39 -10.82
CA GLU A 132 -2.37 4.13 -11.14
C GLU A 132 -1.46 2.89 -11.23
N GLU A 133 -0.17 3.09 -11.55
CA GLU A 133 0.81 2.03 -11.69
C GLU A 133 2.03 2.18 -10.77
N SER A 134 1.86 2.56 -9.50
CA SER A 134 3.01 2.65 -8.61
C SER A 134 3.55 1.27 -8.16
N ALA A 135 4.69 0.84 -8.72
CA ALA A 135 5.40 -0.37 -8.27
C ALA A 135 5.79 -0.33 -6.78
N THR A 136 6.22 0.85 -6.30
CA THR A 136 6.59 1.07 -4.90
C THR A 136 5.41 0.91 -3.97
N ALA A 137 4.22 1.40 -4.35
CA ALA A 137 3.01 1.22 -3.56
C ALA A 137 2.59 -0.25 -3.51
N ARG A 138 2.60 -0.95 -4.66
CA ARG A 138 2.33 -2.40 -4.70
C ARG A 138 3.33 -3.19 -3.85
N ASN A 139 4.62 -2.85 -3.91
CA ASN A 139 5.62 -3.51 -3.07
C ASN A 139 5.35 -3.27 -1.58
N SER A 140 5.06 -2.04 -1.20
CA SER A 140 4.77 -1.68 0.20
C SER A 140 3.52 -2.39 0.70
N LEU A 141 2.43 -2.42 -0.09
CA LEU A 141 1.23 -3.21 0.19
C LEU A 141 1.55 -4.70 0.31
N GLY A 142 2.36 -5.25 -0.59
CA GLY A 142 2.74 -6.65 -0.56
C GLY A 142 3.50 -7.03 0.72
N LEU A 143 4.43 -6.18 1.15
CA LEU A 143 5.15 -6.35 2.41
C LEU A 143 4.21 -6.25 3.61
N LEU A 144 3.32 -5.26 3.61
CA LEU A 144 2.39 -5.00 4.69
C LEU A 144 1.38 -6.14 4.84
N TYR A 145 0.80 -6.62 3.74
CA TYR A 145 -0.06 -7.79 3.73
C TYR A 145 0.67 -9.05 4.21
N SER A 146 1.93 -9.24 3.83
CA SER A 146 2.73 -10.36 4.33
C SER A 146 2.95 -10.26 5.85
N LYS A 147 3.21 -9.05 6.35
CA LYS A 147 3.44 -8.77 7.77
C LYS A 147 2.19 -9.02 8.63
N VAL A 148 1.00 -8.78 8.10
CA VAL A 148 -0.28 -9.06 8.79
C VAL A 148 -0.81 -10.49 8.53
N GLY A 149 -0.03 -11.35 7.86
CA GLY A 149 -0.39 -12.75 7.60
C GLY A 149 -1.30 -12.99 6.40
N GLU A 150 -1.68 -11.95 5.66
CA GLU A 150 -2.52 -12.02 4.46
C GLU A 150 -1.67 -12.33 3.22
N HIS A 151 -0.98 -13.46 3.26
CA HIS A 151 0.02 -13.88 2.27
C HIS A 151 -0.53 -13.97 0.84
N LYS A 152 -1.81 -14.31 0.66
CA LYS A 152 -2.47 -14.31 -0.65
C LYS A 152 -2.49 -12.91 -1.27
N TYR A 153 -2.85 -11.89 -0.49
CA TYR A 153 -2.86 -10.51 -0.94
C TYR A 153 -1.45 -9.95 -1.14
N ALA A 154 -0.47 -10.42 -0.37
CA ALA A 154 0.94 -10.12 -0.62
C ALA A 154 1.40 -10.61 -1.99
N ILE A 155 1.13 -11.87 -2.31
CA ILE A 155 1.46 -12.49 -3.60
C ILE A 155 0.80 -11.74 -4.76
N MET A 156 -0.49 -11.39 -4.64
CA MET A 156 -1.20 -10.64 -5.69
C MET A 156 -0.55 -9.29 -5.99
N ASN A 157 -0.14 -8.55 -4.94
CA ASN A 157 0.54 -7.26 -5.11
C ASN A 157 1.91 -7.41 -5.80
N PHE A 158 2.73 -8.39 -5.38
CA PHE A 158 4.01 -8.65 -6.04
C PHE A 158 3.84 -9.13 -7.48
N GLN A 159 2.84 -9.98 -7.73
CA GLN A 159 2.56 -10.48 -9.07
C GLN A 159 2.18 -9.34 -10.02
N LYS A 160 1.36 -8.39 -9.55
CA LYS A 160 0.96 -7.24 -10.37
C LYS A 160 2.14 -6.36 -10.78
N ILE A 161 3.22 -6.32 -9.99
CA ILE A 161 4.46 -5.63 -10.39
C ILE A 161 5.13 -6.36 -11.55
N ILE A 162 5.24 -7.69 -11.48
CA ILE A 162 5.78 -8.51 -12.58
C ILE A 162 4.92 -8.34 -13.83
N ASP A 163 3.59 -8.38 -13.69
CA ASP A 163 2.66 -8.27 -14.82
C ASP A 163 2.70 -6.90 -15.51
N THR A 164 2.88 -5.81 -14.75
CA THR A 164 2.92 -4.44 -15.30
C THR A 164 4.28 -4.07 -15.88
N PHE A 165 5.38 -4.43 -15.19
CA PHE A 165 6.72 -3.95 -15.54
C PHE A 165 7.60 -5.00 -16.24
N GLY A 166 7.11 -6.23 -16.37
CA GLY A 166 7.79 -7.31 -17.07
C GLY A 166 8.97 -7.91 -16.31
N ASP A 167 9.66 -8.83 -16.98
CA ASP A 167 10.89 -9.46 -16.50
C ASP A 167 12.14 -8.67 -16.99
N PRO A 168 13.26 -8.66 -16.24
CA PRO A 168 13.53 -9.48 -15.06
C PRO A 168 13.44 -8.70 -13.75
N ILE A 169 12.30 -8.78 -13.04
CA ILE A 169 12.20 -8.25 -11.68
C ILE A 169 12.30 -9.40 -10.66
N PHE A 170 13.48 -10.03 -10.67
CA PHE A 170 13.81 -11.23 -9.90
C PHE A 170 13.46 -11.17 -8.42
N GLN A 171 13.62 -10.00 -7.79
CA GLN A 171 13.26 -9.81 -6.38
C GLN A 171 11.80 -10.18 -6.09
N TYR A 172 10.87 -9.94 -7.02
CA TYR A 172 9.44 -10.21 -6.78
C TYR A 172 9.09 -11.68 -6.99
N TYR A 173 9.79 -12.39 -7.86
CA TYR A 173 9.71 -13.85 -7.90
C TYR A 173 10.16 -14.45 -6.58
N GLU A 174 11.31 -14.03 -6.05
CA GLU A 174 11.82 -14.55 -4.78
C GLU A 174 10.87 -14.23 -3.62
N ARG A 175 10.30 -13.02 -3.57
CA ARG A 175 9.26 -12.67 -2.58
C ARG A 175 8.04 -13.57 -2.69
N ILE A 176 7.54 -13.82 -3.89
CA ILE A 176 6.39 -14.72 -4.11
C ILE A 176 6.74 -16.15 -3.68
N ILE A 177 7.90 -16.68 -4.09
CA ILE A 177 8.37 -18.03 -3.72
C ILE A 177 8.45 -18.14 -2.20
N ARG A 178 9.13 -17.21 -1.52
CA ARG A 178 9.25 -17.21 -0.06
C ARG A 178 7.89 -17.08 0.62
N THR A 179 6.96 -16.32 0.05
CA THR A 179 5.60 -16.21 0.60
C THR A 179 4.84 -17.53 0.48
N TYR A 180 4.97 -18.25 -0.64
CA TYR A 180 4.42 -19.61 -0.77
C TYR A 180 5.04 -20.60 0.22
N LEU A 181 6.35 -20.51 0.46
CA LEU A 181 7.04 -21.33 1.46
C LEU A 181 6.53 -21.05 2.88
N ILE A 182 6.27 -19.78 3.23
CA ILE A 182 5.72 -19.40 4.54
C ILE A 182 4.35 -20.04 4.79
N ILE A 183 3.49 -20.11 3.77
CA ILE A 183 2.17 -20.75 3.88
C ILE A 183 2.21 -22.28 3.68
N GLY A 184 3.41 -22.86 3.53
CA GLY A 184 3.61 -24.30 3.34
C GLY A 184 3.27 -24.81 1.93
N ASP A 185 2.97 -23.93 0.96
CA ASP A 185 2.62 -24.33 -0.40
C ASP A 185 3.87 -24.54 -1.26
N GLY A 186 4.54 -25.67 -1.01
CA GLY A 186 5.75 -26.05 -1.73
C GLY A 186 5.52 -26.25 -3.23
N GLU A 187 4.31 -26.63 -3.63
CA GLU A 187 3.97 -26.86 -5.05
C GLU A 187 3.98 -25.55 -5.83
N GLN A 188 3.23 -24.55 -5.36
CA GLN A 188 3.22 -23.22 -5.98
C GLN A 188 4.59 -22.54 -5.90
N ALA A 189 5.33 -22.71 -4.79
CA ALA A 189 6.69 -22.21 -4.67
C ALA A 189 7.60 -22.77 -5.78
N GLY A 190 7.53 -24.08 -6.05
CA GLY A 190 8.27 -24.73 -7.13
C GLY A 190 7.88 -24.24 -8.52
N GLN A 191 6.58 -24.08 -8.80
CA GLN A 191 6.13 -23.54 -10.08
C GLN A 191 6.63 -22.12 -10.32
N ARG A 192 6.67 -21.30 -9.27
CA ARG A 192 7.21 -19.94 -9.34
C ARG A 192 8.71 -19.91 -9.54
N TYR A 193 9.43 -20.84 -8.92
CA TYR A 193 10.87 -21.00 -9.13
C TYR A 193 11.22 -21.37 -10.58
N ILE A 194 10.41 -22.22 -11.24
CA ILE A 194 10.59 -22.52 -12.67
C ILE A 194 10.43 -21.26 -13.53
N LYS A 195 9.46 -20.39 -13.23
CA LYS A 195 9.28 -19.11 -13.95
C LYS A 195 10.47 -18.17 -13.70
N TYR A 196 10.97 -18.11 -12.47
CA TYR A 196 12.15 -17.33 -12.11
C TYR A 196 13.39 -17.74 -12.95
N GLU A 197 13.68 -19.03 -13.07
CA GLU A 197 14.82 -19.49 -13.89
C GLU A 197 14.61 -19.20 -15.37
N LYS A 198 13.38 -19.39 -15.90
CA LYS A 198 13.04 -19.05 -17.29
C LYS A 198 13.21 -17.55 -17.59
N ALA A 199 12.96 -16.69 -16.61
CA ALA A 199 13.20 -15.25 -16.71
C ALA A 199 14.69 -14.87 -16.64
N GLY A 200 15.61 -15.84 -16.48
CA GLY A 200 17.05 -15.60 -16.35
C GLY A 200 17.55 -15.50 -14.91
N GLY A 201 16.72 -15.87 -13.93
CA GLY A 201 17.09 -15.92 -12.52
C GLY A 201 18.23 -16.89 -12.27
N LYS A 202 19.18 -16.50 -11.42
CA LYS A 202 20.32 -17.36 -11.08
C LYS A 202 19.88 -18.47 -10.15
N ARG A 203 20.32 -19.69 -10.44
CA ARG A 203 20.04 -20.86 -9.62
C ARG A 203 20.34 -20.59 -8.14
N ASN A 204 19.36 -20.86 -7.28
CA ASN A 204 19.42 -20.61 -5.84
C ASN A 204 19.18 -21.91 -5.07
N GLU A 205 20.28 -22.54 -4.62
CA GLU A 205 20.26 -23.83 -3.92
C GLU A 205 19.47 -23.79 -2.60
N GLU A 206 19.53 -22.67 -1.87
CA GLU A 206 18.76 -22.49 -0.64
C GLU A 206 17.26 -22.56 -0.93
N LEU A 207 16.77 -21.78 -1.89
CA LEU A 207 15.35 -21.77 -2.27
C LEU A 207 14.90 -23.15 -2.75
N MET A 208 15.69 -23.83 -3.58
CA MET A 208 15.35 -25.18 -4.04
C MET A 208 15.27 -26.19 -2.89
N SER A 209 16.19 -26.12 -1.93
CA SER A 209 16.16 -26.97 -0.74
C SER A 209 14.90 -26.73 0.09
N LEU A 210 14.55 -25.46 0.32
CA LEU A 210 13.33 -25.08 1.04
C LEU A 210 12.05 -25.54 0.31
N ILE A 211 11.99 -25.37 -1.01
CA ILE A 211 10.88 -25.85 -1.85
C ILE A 211 10.72 -27.36 -1.74
N LYS A 212 11.83 -28.10 -1.83
CA LYS A 212 11.80 -29.56 -1.70
C LYS A 212 11.30 -30.00 -0.33
N ALA A 213 11.77 -29.35 0.74
CA ALA A 213 11.31 -29.62 2.10
C ALA A 213 9.80 -29.34 2.26
N ALA A 214 9.32 -28.21 1.76
CA ALA A 214 7.90 -27.84 1.84
C ALA A 214 7.00 -28.84 1.07
N LYS A 215 7.41 -29.28 -0.13
CA LYS A 215 6.65 -30.28 -0.92
C LYS A 215 6.52 -31.65 -0.22
N LEU A 216 7.46 -32.00 0.66
CA LEU A 216 7.41 -33.25 1.42
C LEU A 216 6.45 -33.17 2.61
N GLN A 217 6.22 -31.97 3.16
CA GLN A 217 5.31 -31.75 4.29
C GLN A 217 3.84 -31.69 3.86
N THR A 218 3.57 -31.42 2.58
CA THR A 218 2.22 -31.34 2.01
C THR A 218 1.67 -32.67 1.50
N LYS A 219 2.42 -33.77 1.61
CA LYS A 219 2.01 -35.14 1.24
C LYS A 219 1.59 -35.93 2.46
#